data_AF-A0A962L8Z0-F1
#
_entry.id   AF-A0A962L8Z0-F1
#
_cell.length_a   1.000
_cell.length_b   1.000
_cell.length_c   1.000
_cell.angle_alpha   90.00
_cell.angle_beta   90.00
_cell.angle_gamma   90.00
#
_symmetry.space_group_name_H-M   'P 1'
#
loop_
_entity.id
_entity.type
_entity.pdbx_description
1 polymer ?
#
loop_
_entity_poly.entity_id
_entity_poly.type
_entity_poly.pdbx_seq_one_letter_code
_entity_poly.pdbx_strand_id
1 'polypeptide(L)'
;AAMAGINALNRAEGLPEINTGIALNTGDVIAGNIGSERRSKYGFVGHPMNVTSRIEDITAAGEILAADSTLRSLKGDFRSGVSQEINVKGINQSIVVHQILAAAP
;
A
#
# COMPACT_ATOMS: atom_id res chain seq x y z
N ALA A 1 1.52 17.16 -6.04
CA ALA A 1 1.85 15.86 -5.44
C ALA A 1 2.83 16.05 -4.30
N ALA A 2 2.59 15.48 -3.11
CA ALA A 2 3.38 15.71 -1.91
C ALA A 2 4.90 15.44 -2.08
N MET A 3 5.25 14.40 -2.84
CA MET A 3 6.65 14.04 -3.11
C MET A 3 7.43 15.11 -3.87
N ALA A 4 6.79 15.91 -4.72
CA ALA A 4 7.47 16.97 -5.45
C ALA A 4 8.03 18.06 -4.52
N GLY A 5 7.29 18.39 -3.45
CA GLY A 5 7.74 19.33 -2.42
C GLY A 5 8.90 18.78 -1.61
N ILE A 6 8.82 17.52 -1.18
CA ILE A 6 9.90 16.85 -0.44
C ILE A 6 11.17 16.73 -1.31
N ASN A 7 11.05 16.30 -2.56
CA ASN A 7 12.21 16.17 -3.44
C ASN A 7 12.82 17.54 -3.80
N ALA A 8 12.03 18.62 -3.84
CA ALA A 8 12.57 19.97 -3.98
C ALA A 8 13.43 20.37 -2.77
N LEU A 9 12.97 20.06 -1.54
CA LEU A 9 13.75 20.28 -0.32
C LEU A 9 15.02 19.43 -0.29
N ASN A 10 14.92 18.13 -0.61
CA ASN A 10 16.09 17.25 -0.67
C ASN A 10 17.15 17.79 -1.62
N ARG A 11 16.75 18.22 -2.83
CA ARG A 11 17.69 18.84 -3.78
C ARG A 11 18.34 20.10 -3.25
N ALA A 12 17.58 20.96 -2.54
CA ALA A 12 18.12 22.18 -1.95
C ALA A 12 19.16 21.89 -0.85
N GLU A 13 19.02 20.76 -0.16
CA GLU A 13 19.96 20.29 0.88
C GLU A 13 21.07 19.37 0.34
N GLY A 14 21.12 19.11 -0.96
CA GLY A 14 22.08 18.18 -1.57
C GLY A 14 21.82 16.69 -1.24
N LEU A 15 20.61 16.37 -0.79
CA LEU A 15 20.15 15.02 -0.49
C LEU A 15 19.54 14.34 -1.73
N PRO A 16 19.54 12.99 -1.78
CA PRO A 16 18.94 12.27 -2.90
C PRO A 16 17.42 12.46 -2.97
N GLU A 17 16.88 12.41 -4.18
CA GLU A 17 15.43 12.31 -4.38
C GLU A 17 14.92 10.96 -3.89
N ILE A 18 13.69 10.96 -3.39
CA ILE A 18 13.01 9.76 -2.92
C ILE A 18 11.78 9.47 -3.79
N ASN A 19 11.54 8.18 -4.00
CA ASN A 19 10.37 7.67 -4.69
C ASN A 19 9.56 6.79 -3.74
N THR A 20 8.26 6.67 -3.99
CA THR A 20 7.34 5.91 -3.16
C THR A 20 6.43 5.06 -4.01
N GLY A 21 6.30 3.78 -3.66
CA GLY A 21 5.22 2.90 -4.10
C GLY A 21 4.21 2.75 -2.97
N ILE A 22 2.93 2.61 -3.28
CA ILE A 22 1.87 2.45 -2.29
C ILE A 22 1.04 1.22 -2.62
N ALA A 23 0.92 0.31 -1.66
CA ALA A 23 0.00 -0.82 -1.76
C ALA A 23 -1.20 -0.65 -0.83
N LEU A 24 -2.40 -0.95 -1.34
CA LEU A 24 -3.65 -0.94 -0.61
C LEU A 24 -4.25 -2.34 -0.60
N ASN A 25 -4.78 -2.76 0.55
CA ASN A 25 -5.51 -4.00 0.70
C ASN A 25 -6.55 -3.84 1.80
N THR A 26 -7.69 -4.51 1.65
CA THR A 26 -8.78 -4.49 2.63
C THR A 26 -9.06 -5.92 3.10
N GLY A 27 -9.15 -6.10 4.41
CA GLY A 27 -9.49 -7.38 5.02
C GLY A 27 -9.50 -7.30 6.55
N ASP A 28 -10.02 -8.34 7.17
CA ASP A 28 -10.18 -8.40 8.62
C ASP A 28 -8.84 -8.61 9.34
N VAL A 29 -8.66 -7.86 10.42
CA VAL A 29 -7.46 -7.91 11.26
C VAL A 29 -7.85 -7.85 12.73
N ILE A 30 -6.97 -8.35 13.58
CA ILE A 30 -7.06 -8.15 15.03
C ILE A 30 -6.33 -6.85 15.37
N ALA A 31 -7.06 -5.88 15.93
CA ALA A 31 -6.51 -4.61 16.39
C ALA A 31 -6.44 -4.57 17.92
N GLY A 32 -5.33 -4.06 18.46
CA GLY A 32 -5.20 -3.94 19.91
C GLY A 32 -3.83 -3.48 20.38
N ASN A 33 -3.67 -3.44 21.69
CA ASN A 33 -2.39 -3.16 22.34
C ASN A 33 -1.47 -4.39 22.24
N ILE A 34 -0.45 -4.31 21.38
CA ILE A 34 0.54 -5.35 21.17
C ILE A 34 1.84 -4.97 21.90
N GLY A 35 2.39 -5.93 22.65
CA GLY A 35 3.67 -5.78 23.35
C GLY A 35 3.59 -6.16 24.82
N SER A 36 4.64 -5.83 25.58
CA SER A 36 4.68 -6.06 27.02
C SER A 36 4.10 -4.89 27.79
N GLU A 37 3.87 -5.09 29.09
CA GLU A 37 3.44 -4.00 29.99
C GLU A 37 4.35 -2.78 29.94
N ARG A 38 5.67 -2.98 29.75
CA ARG A 38 6.65 -1.90 29.70
C ARG A 38 6.74 -1.22 28.34
N ARG A 39 6.27 -1.88 27.26
CA ARG A 39 6.28 -1.36 25.89
C ARG A 39 5.10 -1.93 25.12
N SER A 40 3.99 -1.21 25.17
CA SER A 40 2.80 -1.49 24.38
C SER A 40 2.65 -0.48 23.24
N LYS A 41 2.20 -0.95 22.08
CA LYS A 41 1.80 -0.10 20.96
C LYS A 41 0.47 -0.61 20.42
N TYR A 42 -0.42 0.33 20.08
CA TYR A 42 -1.61 -0.04 19.33
C TYR A 42 -1.20 -0.50 17.93
N GLY A 43 -1.55 -1.73 17.58
CA GLY A 43 -1.14 -2.36 16.34
C GLY A 43 -2.21 -3.31 15.82
N PHE A 44 -1.91 -3.87 14.65
CA PHE A 44 -2.78 -4.78 13.93
C PHE A 44 -2.02 -6.09 13.69
N VAL A 45 -2.74 -7.22 13.64
CA VAL A 45 -2.18 -8.53 13.29
C VAL A 45 -3.19 -9.26 12.40
N GLY A 46 -2.72 -9.80 11.28
CA GLY A 46 -3.57 -10.58 10.39
C GLY A 46 -2.94 -10.87 9.03
N HIS A 47 -3.45 -11.89 8.35
CA HIS A 47 -3.03 -12.25 7.00
C HIS A 47 -3.12 -11.10 5.98
N PRO A 48 -4.16 -10.23 6.00
CA PRO A 48 -4.24 -9.11 5.06
C PRO A 48 -3.04 -8.17 5.10
N MET A 49 -2.40 -7.97 6.25
CA MET A 49 -1.20 -7.12 6.33
C MET A 49 0.00 -7.73 5.62
N ASN A 50 0.17 -9.05 5.72
CA ASN A 50 1.22 -9.76 5.00
C ASN A 50 0.98 -9.70 3.49
N VAL A 51 -0.28 -9.84 3.06
CA VAL A 51 -0.69 -9.65 1.66
C VAL A 51 -0.33 -8.24 1.19
N THR A 52 -0.67 -7.18 1.96
CA THR A 52 -0.34 -5.79 1.60
C THR A 52 1.16 -5.59 1.42
N SER A 53 1.98 -6.12 2.33
CA SER A 53 3.44 -6.04 2.22
C SER A 53 3.95 -6.73 0.95
N ARG A 54 3.36 -7.86 0.54
CA ARG A 54 3.76 -8.56 -0.68
C ARG A 54 3.33 -7.83 -1.95
N ILE A 55 2.22 -7.10 -1.92
CA ILE A 55 1.81 -6.21 -3.01
C ILE A 55 2.78 -5.01 -3.09
N GLU A 56 3.18 -4.46 -1.94
CA GLU A 56 4.13 -3.35 -1.88
C GLU A 56 5.50 -3.74 -2.42
N ASP A 57 6.00 -4.94 -2.11
CA ASP A 57 7.27 -5.48 -2.62
C ASP A 57 7.40 -5.44 -4.15
N ILE A 58 6.27 -5.48 -4.89
CA ILE A 58 6.24 -5.43 -6.36
C ILE A 58 5.80 -4.08 -6.94
N THR A 59 5.44 -3.12 -6.08
CA THR A 59 4.88 -1.84 -6.51
C THR A 59 5.99 -0.93 -7.00
N ALA A 60 5.86 -0.38 -8.22
CA ALA A 60 6.89 0.48 -8.78
C ALA A 60 6.93 1.87 -8.11
N ALA A 61 8.06 2.56 -8.28
CA ALA A 61 8.20 3.96 -7.89
C ALA A 61 7.12 4.84 -8.54
N GLY A 62 6.35 5.56 -7.71
CA GLY A 62 5.24 6.42 -8.15
C GLY A 62 3.94 5.68 -8.44
N GLU A 63 3.90 4.36 -8.22
CA GLU A 63 2.73 3.54 -8.46
C GLU A 63 1.89 3.34 -7.20
N ILE A 64 0.58 3.22 -7.40
CA ILE A 64 -0.36 2.80 -6.37
C ILE A 64 -1.04 1.51 -6.87
N LEU A 65 -0.83 0.41 -6.16
CA LEU A 65 -1.51 -0.87 -6.40
C LEU A 65 -2.53 -1.12 -5.30
N ALA A 66 -3.75 -1.47 -5.68
CA ALA A 66 -4.81 -1.84 -4.75
C ALA A 66 -5.26 -3.28 -5.03
N ALA A 67 -5.36 -4.10 -3.99
CA ALA A 67 -5.99 -5.41 -4.10
C ALA A 67 -7.45 -5.26 -4.53
N ASP A 68 -7.97 -6.27 -5.23
CA ASP A 68 -9.38 -6.34 -5.65
C ASP A 68 -10.36 -6.21 -4.45
N SER A 69 -9.97 -6.66 -3.25
CA SER A 69 -10.73 -6.45 -2.01
C SER A 69 -10.94 -4.98 -1.68
N THR A 70 -9.94 -4.13 -1.93
CA THR A 70 -10.04 -2.68 -1.73
C THR A 70 -10.95 -2.05 -2.76
N LEU A 71 -10.86 -2.44 -4.04
CA LEU A 71 -11.75 -1.92 -5.07
C LEU A 71 -13.21 -2.25 -4.80
N ARG A 72 -13.49 -3.48 -4.34
CA ARG A 72 -14.85 -3.88 -3.94
C ARG A 72 -15.38 -3.13 -2.72
N SER A 73 -14.49 -2.63 -1.86
CA SER A 73 -14.87 -1.91 -0.63
C SER A 73 -14.93 -0.39 -0.80
N LEU A 74 -14.28 0.13 -1.85
CA LEU A 74 -14.24 1.54 -2.18
C LEU A 74 -15.66 2.03 -2.52
N LYS A 75 -16.02 3.16 -1.92
CA LYS A 75 -17.24 3.91 -2.24
C LYS A 75 -16.79 5.23 -2.87
N GLY A 76 -17.27 5.51 -4.08
CA GLY A 76 -16.92 6.72 -4.82
C GLY A 76 -16.19 6.42 -6.12
N ASP A 77 -15.92 7.49 -6.87
CA ASP A 77 -15.34 7.39 -8.20
C ASP A 77 -13.81 7.44 -8.13
N PHE A 78 -13.18 6.53 -8.85
CA PHE A 78 -11.73 6.50 -9.02
C PHE A 78 -11.42 6.00 -10.42
N ARG A 79 -10.23 6.35 -10.90
CA ARG A 79 -9.72 5.83 -12.17
C ARG A 79 -8.73 4.71 -11.88
N SER A 80 -9.09 3.50 -12.26
CA SER A 80 -8.18 2.37 -12.29
C SER A 80 -7.47 2.27 -13.64
N GLY A 81 -6.24 1.78 -13.60
CA GLY A 81 -5.43 1.44 -14.75
C GLY A 81 -5.40 -0.07 -14.97
N VAL A 82 -4.21 -0.59 -15.25
CA VAL A 82 -4.00 -2.02 -15.54
C VAL A 82 -4.33 -2.86 -14.31
N SER A 83 -4.99 -4.00 -14.56
CA SER A 83 -5.21 -5.04 -13.56
C SER A 83 -4.30 -6.23 -13.87
N GLN A 84 -3.72 -6.84 -12.85
CA GLN A 84 -2.80 -7.95 -13.00
C GLN A 84 -3.02 -8.98 -11.89
N GLU A 85 -2.86 -10.25 -12.25
CA GLU A 85 -2.85 -11.36 -11.30
C GLU A 85 -1.40 -11.66 -10.91
N ILE A 86 -1.13 -11.67 -9.61
CA ILE A 86 0.22 -11.84 -9.06
C ILE A 86 0.27 -13.07 -8.16
N ASN A 87 1.41 -13.77 -8.23
CA ASN A 87 1.76 -14.85 -7.32
C ASN A 87 2.92 -14.38 -6.46
N VAL A 88 2.72 -14.32 -5.15
CA VAL A 88 3.71 -13.76 -4.22
C VAL A 88 4.17 -14.82 -3.22
N LYS A 89 5.43 -14.71 -2.81
CA LYS A 89 6.05 -15.71 -1.93
C LYS A 89 5.32 -15.81 -0.59
N GLY A 90 4.96 -17.04 -0.23
CA GLY A 90 4.31 -17.36 1.05
C GLY A 90 2.79 -17.16 1.06
N ILE A 91 2.17 -16.90 -0.10
CA ILE A 91 0.72 -16.84 -0.27
C ILE A 91 0.35 -17.85 -1.35
N ASN A 92 -0.46 -18.86 -0.99
CA ASN A 92 -0.81 -19.97 -1.88
C ASN A 92 -1.88 -19.60 -2.92
N GLN A 93 -2.46 -18.41 -2.81
CA GLN A 93 -3.55 -17.93 -3.65
C GLN A 93 -3.04 -16.77 -4.51
N SER A 94 -3.37 -16.79 -5.79
CA SER A 94 -3.17 -15.62 -6.64
C SER A 94 -3.93 -14.42 -6.09
N ILE A 95 -3.34 -13.24 -6.21
CA ILE A 95 -3.95 -11.98 -5.83
C ILE A 95 -4.16 -11.15 -7.09
N VAL A 96 -5.36 -10.59 -7.25
CA VAL A 96 -5.61 -9.60 -8.30
C VAL A 96 -5.37 -8.21 -7.72
N VAL A 97 -4.51 -7.44 -8.38
CA VAL A 97 -4.22 -6.05 -8.03
C VAL A 97 -4.52 -5.13 -9.20
N HIS A 98 -4.90 -3.90 -8.88
CA HIS A 98 -5.31 -2.87 -9.82
C HIS A 98 -4.50 -1.62 -9.57
N GLN A 99 -3.96 -1.05 -10.65
CA GLN A 99 -3.30 0.24 -10.59
C GLN A 99 -4.34 1.35 -10.34
N ILE A 100 -4.05 2.26 -9.41
CA ILE A 100 -4.88 3.44 -9.14
C ILE A 100 -4.19 4.66 -9.75
N LEU A 101 -4.87 5.33 -10.69
CA LEU A 101 -4.32 6.46 -11.45
C LEU A 101 -4.67 7.81 -10.83
N ALA A 102 -5.91 7.97 -10.34
CA ALA A 102 -6.37 9.17 -9.69
C ALA A 102 -7.66 8.90 -8.90
N ALA A 103 -7.83 9.61 -7.78
CA ALA A 103 -9.16 9.81 -7.21
C ALA A 103 -9.96 10.73 -8.15
N ALA A 104 -11.25 10.45 -8.36
CA ALA A 104 -12.10 11.38 -9.08
C ALA A 104 -12.19 12.74 -8.34
N PRO A 105 -12.38 13.84 -9.07
CA PRO A 105 -12.49 15.18 -8.48
C PRO A 105 -13.67 15.33 -7.52
#